data_AF-A0A7C5R8W8-F1
#
_entry.id   AF-A0A7C5R8W8-F1
#
_cell.length_a   1.000
_cell.length_b   1.000
_cell.length_c   1.000
_cell.angle_alpha   90.00
_cell.angle_beta   90.00
_cell.angle_gamma   90.00
#
_symmetry.space_group_name_H-M   'P 1'
#
loop_
_entity.id
_entity.type
_entity.pdbx_description
1 polymer ?
#
loop_
_entity_poly.entity_id
_entity_poly.type
_entity_poly.pdbx_seq_one_letter_code
_entity_poly.pdbx_strand_id
1 'polypeptide(L)'
;MDPLDFITILIILAAFFLLMNQRYLKLPSTIGLMIMALSLSLFIIFGEAIFSALRTLATDLMTRYDFSDVLFQVMLSFLLFAGALEMNLAKLGEEKWVILILAT
;
A
#
# COMPACT_ATOMS: atom_id res chain seq x y z
N MET A 1 -5.06 -2.58 -19.61
CA MET A 1 -4.10 -1.91 -18.72
C MET A 1 -3.16 -3.00 -18.24
N ASP A 2 -1.87 -2.75 -18.23
CA ASP A 2 -0.88 -3.71 -17.74
C ASP A 2 -0.85 -3.69 -16.21
N PRO A 3 -0.37 -4.74 -15.51
CA PRO A 3 -0.25 -4.74 -14.04
C PRO A 3 0.54 -3.54 -13.50
N LEU A 4 1.46 -2.99 -14.31
CA LEU A 4 2.22 -1.79 -13.99
C LEU A 4 1.36 -0.51 -13.99
N ASP A 5 0.32 -0.44 -14.82
CA ASP A 5 -0.61 0.71 -14.82
C ASP A 5 -1.37 0.78 -13.50
N PHE A 6 -1.80 -0.38 -12.98
CA PHE A 6 -2.48 -0.47 -11.69
C PHE A 6 -1.57 -0.03 -10.55
N ILE A 7 -0.32 -0.51 -10.52
CA ILE A 7 0.68 -0.08 -9.53
C ILE A 7 0.95 1.43 -9.65
N THR A 8 1.01 1.97 -10.87
CA THR A 8 1.20 3.41 -11.11
C THR A 8 0.06 4.23 -10.50
N ILE A 9 -1.20 3.82 -10.70
CA ILE A 9 -2.36 4.46 -10.07
C ILE A 9 -2.25 4.42 -8.55
N LEU A 10 -1.87 3.28 -7.97
CA LEU A 10 -1.67 3.14 -6.52
C LEU A 10 -0.57 4.06 -5.99
N ILE A 11 0.57 4.16 -6.70
CA ILE A 11 1.67 5.05 -6.33
C ILE A 11 1.25 6.51 -6.40
N ILE A 12 0.56 6.93 -7.46
CA ILE A 12 0.05 8.30 -7.60
C ILE A 12 -0.92 8.63 -6.47
N LEU A 13 -1.84 7.71 -6.15
CA LEU A 13 -2.80 7.87 -5.06
C LEU A 13 -2.10 7.94 -3.69
N ALA A 14 -1.12 7.07 -3.45
CA ALA A 14 -0.33 7.09 -2.23
C ALA A 14 0.47 8.39 -2.08
N ALA A 15 1.10 8.87 -3.16
CA ALA A 15 1.81 10.15 -3.17
C ALA A 15 0.87 11.32 -2.89
N PHE A 16 -0.32 11.31 -3.49
CA PHE A 16 -1.35 12.31 -3.22
C PHE A 16 -1.77 12.33 -1.75
N PHE A 17 -2.05 11.16 -1.17
CA PHE A 17 -2.39 11.05 0.25
C PHE A 17 -1.24 11.43 1.17
N LEU A 18 0.01 11.09 0.81
CA LEU A 18 1.18 11.46 1.59
C LEU A 18 1.35 12.98 1.59
N LEU A 19 1.17 13.64 0.45
CA LEU A 19 1.23 15.10 0.33
C LEU A 19 0.11 15.77 1.15
N MET A 20 -1.12 15.24 1.07
CA MET A 20 -2.23 15.71 1.91
C MET A 20 -1.93 15.50 3.41
N ASN A 21 -1.41 14.33 3.79
CA ASN A 21 -1.09 14.03 5.18
C ASN A 21 -0.03 15.01 5.72
N GLN A 22 1.02 15.27 4.95
CA GLN A 22 2.06 16.24 5.33
C GLN A 22 1.49 17.66 5.51
N ARG A 23 0.55 18.07 4.66
CA ARG A 23 0.01 19.44 4.69
C ARG A 23 -1.09 19.65 5.73
N TYR A 24 -1.97 18.67 5.97
CA TYR A 24 -3.19 18.85 6.77
C TYR A 24 -3.22 18.07 8.09
N LEU A 25 -2.77 16.82 8.11
CA LEU A 25 -2.93 15.91 9.26
C LEU A 25 -1.69 15.86 10.16
N LYS A 26 -0.48 16.01 9.59
CA LYS A 26 0.82 15.94 10.29
C LYS A 26 1.02 14.67 11.14
N LEU A 27 0.32 13.59 10.80
CA LEU A 27 0.44 12.30 11.49
C LEU A 27 1.63 11.51 10.94
N PRO A 28 2.16 10.51 11.69
CA PRO A 28 3.13 9.55 11.16
C PRO A 28 2.67 9.02 9.81
N SER A 29 3.58 8.97 8.83
CA SER A 29 3.27 8.74 7.41
C SER A 29 2.32 7.57 7.18
N THR A 30 2.59 6.43 7.82
CA THR A 30 1.78 5.21 7.70
C THR A 30 0.35 5.37 8.25
N ILE A 31 0.21 6.02 9.40
CA ILE A 31 -1.11 6.21 10.05
C ILE A 31 -1.95 7.19 9.24
N GLY A 32 -1.36 8.30 8.80
CA GLY A 32 -2.06 9.30 8.00
C GLY A 32 -2.54 8.74 6.65
N LEU A 33 -1.69 7.95 5.98
CA LEU A 33 -2.06 7.28 4.73
C LEU A 33 -3.25 6.33 4.93
N MET A 34 -3.24 5.53 6.00
CA MET A 34 -4.30 4.58 6.31
C MET A 34 -5.65 5.28 6.55
N ILE A 35 -5.67 6.35 7.35
CA ILE A 35 -6.90 7.11 7.63
C ILE A 35 -7.46 7.73 6.35
N MET A 36 -6.58 8.28 5.50
CA MET A 36 -6.97 8.86 4.22
C MET A 36 -7.57 7.83 3.26
N ALA A 37 -6.95 6.66 3.14
CA ALA A 37 -7.45 5.57 2.31
C ALA A 37 -8.81 5.04 2.81
N LEU A 38 -8.96 4.86 4.13
CA LEU A 38 -10.23 4.45 4.73
C LEU A 38 -11.32 5.50 4.53
N SER A 39 -10.98 6.77 4.68
CA SER A 39 -11.90 7.89 4.45
C SER A 39 -12.35 7.96 2.99
N LEU A 40 -11.44 7.73 2.03
CA LEU A 40 -11.80 7.61 0.61
C LEU A 40 -12.74 6.42 0.37
N SER A 41 -12.46 5.27 0.98
CA SER A 41 -13.34 4.08 0.87
C SER A 41 -14.75 4.38 1.36
N LEU A 42 -14.87 4.97 2.56
CA LEU A 42 -16.15 5.42 3.11
C LEU A 42 -16.84 6.44 2.19
N PHE A 43 -16.09 7.39 1.64
CA PHE A 43 -16.63 8.39 0.72
C PHE A 43 -17.19 7.75 -0.56
N ILE A 44 -16.55 6.72 -1.10
CA ILE A 44 -17.06 5.99 -2.27
C ILE A 44 -18.35 5.24 -1.93
N ILE A 45 -18.41 4.59 -0.77
CA ILE A 45 -19.59 3.83 -0.32
C ILE A 45 -20.79 4.77 -0.08
N PHE A 46 -20.60 5.86 0.67
CA PHE A 46 -21.68 6.80 0.97
C PHE A 46 -22.03 7.71 -0.21
N GLY A 47 -21.07 7.96 -1.12
CA GLY A 47 -21.24 8.80 -2.31
C GLY A 47 -21.96 8.10 -3.47
N GLU A 48 -22.29 6.81 -3.35
CA GLU A 48 -22.95 6.02 -4.40
C GLU A 48 -24.25 6.66 -4.91
N ALA A 49 -25.01 7.30 -4.01
CA ALA A 49 -26.28 7.94 -4.35
C ALA A 49 -26.14 9.19 -5.26
N ILE A 50 -24.96 9.81 -5.29
CA ILE A 50 -24.70 11.06 -6.03
C ILE A 50 -23.82 10.81 -7.26
N PHE A 51 -22.86 9.87 -7.16
CA PHE A 51 -21.87 9.61 -8.20
C PHE A 51 -21.72 8.11 -8.48
N SER A 52 -22.70 7.51 -9.17
CA SER A 52 -22.66 6.09 -9.55
C SER A 52 -21.40 5.73 -10.37
N ALA A 53 -20.90 6.67 -11.18
CA ALA A 53 -19.70 6.49 -11.99
C ALA A 53 -18.43 6.23 -11.15
N LEU A 54 -18.30 6.82 -9.95
CA LEU A 54 -17.16 6.58 -9.06
C LEU A 54 -17.14 5.14 -8.56
N ARG A 55 -18.32 4.60 -8.21
CA ARG A 55 -18.46 3.21 -7.79
C ARG A 55 -18.16 2.26 -8.94
N THR A 56 -18.73 2.50 -10.13
CA THR A 56 -18.47 1.65 -11.30
C THR A 56 -16.98 1.61 -11.64
N LEU A 57 -16.30 2.76 -11.58
CA LEU A 57 -14.86 2.82 -11.82
C LEU A 57 -14.05 2.07 -10.75
N ALA A 58 -14.40 2.23 -9.47
CA ALA A 58 -13.75 1.50 -8.38
C ALA A 58 -13.98 -0.02 -8.46
N THR A 59 -15.21 -0.45 -8.79
CA THR A 59 -15.54 -1.86 -8.97
C THR A 59 -14.84 -2.45 -10.19
N ASP A 60 -14.83 -1.77 -11.33
CA ASP A 60 -14.16 -2.26 -12.55
C ASP A 60 -12.65 -2.40 -12.33
N LEU A 61 -12.01 -1.45 -11.61
CA LEU A 61 -10.60 -1.56 -11.22
C LEU A 61 -10.34 -2.76 -10.30
N MET A 62 -11.18 -2.99 -9.29
CA MET A 62 -11.01 -4.11 -8.35
C MET A 62 -11.38 -5.47 -8.95
N THR A 63 -12.21 -5.50 -9.99
CA THR A 63 -12.62 -6.76 -10.64
C THR A 63 -11.66 -7.16 -11.76
N ARG A 64 -11.03 -6.17 -12.42
CA ARG A 64 -10.02 -6.42 -13.47
C ARG A 64 -8.66 -6.84 -12.91
N TYR A 65 -8.34 -6.41 -11.70
CA TYR A 65 -7.08 -6.75 -11.03
C TYR A 65 -7.36 -7.40 -9.69
N ASP A 66 -6.91 -8.64 -9.52
CA ASP A 66 -6.82 -9.21 -8.18
C ASP A 66 -5.70 -8.46 -7.44
N PHE A 67 -6.11 -7.52 -6.58
CA PHE A 67 -5.19 -6.74 -5.76
C PHE A 67 -4.28 -7.65 -4.93
N SER A 68 -4.79 -8.80 -4.47
CA SER A 68 -4.01 -9.74 -3.68
C SER A 68 -2.88 -10.32 -4.51
N ASP A 69 -3.14 -10.73 -5.75
CA ASP A 69 -2.09 -11.26 -6.63
C ASP A 69 -1.03 -10.19 -6.92
N VAL A 70 -1.42 -8.96 -7.24
CA VAL A 70 -0.44 -7.89 -7.49
C VAL A 70 0.38 -7.58 -6.23
N LEU A 71 -0.27 -7.53 -5.06
CA LEU A 71 0.39 -7.27 -3.79
C LEU A 71 1.37 -8.39 -3.43
N PHE A 72 0.94 -9.66 -3.47
CA PHE A 72 1.73 -10.80 -3.03
C PHE A 72 2.79 -11.23 -4.05
N GLN A 73 2.48 -11.24 -5.34
CA GLN A 73 3.42 -11.70 -6.37
C GLN A 73 4.43 -10.62 -6.75
N VAL A 74 3.99 -9.36 -6.85
CA VAL A 74 4.84 -8.26 -7.32
C VAL A 74 5.36 -7.43 -6.15
N MET A 75 4.49 -6.75 -5.40
CA MET A 75 4.91 -5.73 -4.43
C MET A 75 5.67 -6.32 -3.25
N LEU A 76 5.24 -7.47 -2.71
CA LEU A 76 5.87 -8.12 -1.56
C LEU A 76 7.33 -8.47 -1.82
N SER A 77 7.65 -8.98 -3.01
CA SER A 77 9.03 -9.28 -3.41
C SER A 77 9.93 -8.05 -3.31
N PHE A 78 9.44 -6.89 -3.76
CA PHE A 78 10.15 -5.61 -3.62
C PHE A 78 10.22 -5.13 -2.17
N LEU A 79 9.15 -5.31 -1.38
CA LEU A 79 9.13 -4.93 0.03
C LEU A 79 10.09 -5.76 0.89
N LEU A 80 10.15 -7.09 0.67
CA LEU A 80 11.08 -7.98 1.35
C LEU A 80 12.52 -7.65 0.96
N PHE A 81 12.76 -7.33 -0.31
CA PHE A 81 14.07 -6.86 -0.77
C PHE A 81 14.47 -5.53 -0.14
N ALA A 82 13.56 -4.54 -0.11
CA ALA A 82 13.80 -3.25 0.54
C ALA A 82 14.08 -3.41 2.05
N GLY A 83 13.31 -4.24 2.75
CA GLY A 83 13.54 -4.56 4.15
C GLY A 83 14.88 -5.23 4.39
N ALA A 84 15.33 -6.12 3.48
CA ALA A 84 16.65 -6.74 3.55
C ALA A 84 17.79 -5.74 3.29
N LEU A 85 17.60 -4.74 2.41
CA LEU A 85 18.58 -3.68 2.14
C LEU A 85 18.72 -2.67 3.29
N GLU A 86 17.63 -2.36 4.01
CA GLU A 86 17.65 -1.48 5.18
C GLU A 86 18.29 -2.15 6.41
N MET A 87 18.35 -3.48 6.41
CA MET A 87 18.86 -4.28 7.52
C MET A 87 20.39 -4.25 7.63
N ASN A 88 20.90 -4.06 8.85
CA ASN A 88 22.33 -4.09 9.12
C ASN A 88 22.87 -5.53 9.16
N LEU A 89 23.55 -5.95 8.08
CA LEU A 89 24.13 -7.28 7.93
C LEU A 89 25.16 -7.64 9.01
N ALA A 90 25.89 -6.65 9.56
CA ALA A 90 26.86 -6.91 10.61
C ALA A 90 26.18 -7.33 11.92
N LYS A 91 25.14 -6.60 12.33
CA LYS A 91 24.32 -6.95 13.50
C LYS A 91 23.57 -8.28 13.31
N LEU A 92 23.15 -8.57 12.08
CA LEU A 92 22.51 -9.85 11.75
C LEU A 92 23.45 -11.05 11.98
N GLY A 93 24.73 -10.89 11.63
CA GLY A 93 25.74 -11.93 11.83
C GLY A 93 26.05 -12.21 13.30
N GLU A 94 26.02 -11.17 14.14
CA GLU A 94 26.23 -11.28 15.59
C GLU A 94 25.11 -12.09 16.26
N GLU A 95 23.85 -11.85 15.89
CA GLU A 95 22.65 -12.47 16.50
C GLU A 95 22.11 -13.69 15.73
N LYS A 96 22.91 -14.29 14.84
CA LYS A 96 22.48 -15.33 13.88
C LYS A 96 21.75 -16.52 14.52
N TRP A 97 22.13 -16.91 15.73
CA TRP A 97 21.53 -18.05 16.44
C TRP A 97 20.14 -17.73 16.97
N VAL A 98 19.95 -16.53 17.52
CA VAL A 98 18.65 -16.05 18.01
C VAL A 98 17.69 -15.89 16.84
N ILE A 99 18.17 -15.31 15.74
CA ILE A 99 17.38 -15.12 14.52
C ILE A 99 16.93 -16.47 13.94
N LEU A 100 17.81 -17.48 13.86
CA LEU A 100 17.44 -18.81 13.34
C LEU A 100 16.35 -19.50 14.16
N ILE A 101 16.37 -19.35 15.48
CA ILE A 101 15.35 -19.93 16.36
C ILE A 101 14.01 -19.21 16.20
N LEU A 102 14.03 -17.88 16.02
CA LEU A 102 12.81 -17.07 15.89
C LEU A 102 12.22 -17.04 14.47
N ALA A 103 13.02 -17.34 13.45
CA ALA A 103 12.61 -17.31 12.04
C ALA A 103 12.00 -18.63 11.52
N THR A 104 12.01 -19.69 12.34
CA THR A 104 11.32 -20.96 12.05
C THR A 104 9.87 -20.88 12.51
#